data_AF-A0A0T0PYF4-F1
#
_entry.id   AF-A0A0T0PYF4-F1
#
_cell.length_a   1.000
_cell.length_b   1.000
_cell.length_c   1.000
_cell.angle_alpha   90.00
_cell.angle_beta   90.00
_cell.angle_gamma   90.00
#
_symmetry.space_group_name_H-M   'P 1'
#
loop_
_entity.id
_entity.type
_entity.pdbx_description
1 polymer ?
#
loop_
_entity_poly.entity_id
_entity_poly.type
_entity_poly.pdbx_seq_one_letter_code
_entity_poly.pdbx_strand_id
1 'polypeptide(L)'
;MGMSSLGDILVGAGQVAAGTGAAIGAHDAYGGAMLTVAGVLALMSAQEAETAAAWRVADIAAMRTLLGRPVQADDLSLAALDATWADLSRDLIAHHAGLAGDDAAILAFYRESAERRELTWPA
;
A
#
# COMPACT_ATOMS: atom_id res chain seq x y z
N MET A 1 17.32 12.98 7.73
CA MET A 1 16.94 12.19 8.92
C MET A 1 15.68 11.44 8.54
N GLY A 2 15.79 10.13 8.35
CA GLY A 2 14.69 9.30 7.83
C GLY A 2 13.53 9.28 8.82
N MET A 3 12.35 9.68 8.37
CA MET A 3 11.10 9.39 9.08
C MET A 3 10.98 7.87 9.16
N SER A 4 10.91 7.33 10.38
CA SER A 4 10.52 5.93 10.60
C SER A 4 9.18 5.72 9.90
N SER A 5 9.11 4.78 8.95
CA SER A 5 7.86 4.47 8.29
C SER A 5 6.92 3.78 9.28
N LEU A 6 5.60 3.85 9.04
CA LEU A 6 4.62 3.11 9.83
C LEU A 6 4.94 1.60 9.82
N GLY A 7 5.45 1.07 8.70
CA GLY A 7 5.94 -0.30 8.57
C GLY A 7 7.05 -0.61 9.58
N ASP A 8 8.08 0.23 9.67
CA ASP A 8 9.20 0.01 10.62
C ASP A 8 8.72 -0.03 12.08
N ILE A 9 7.78 0.85 12.44
CA ILE A 9 7.19 0.90 13.79
C ILE A 9 6.40 -0.38 14.07
N LEU A 10 5.57 -0.80 13.12
CA LEU A 10 4.74 -1.99 13.24
C LEU A 10 5.59 -3.28 13.27
N VAL A 11 6.67 -3.36 12.48
CA VAL A 11 7.63 -4.47 12.53
C VAL A 11 8.30 -4.54 13.89
N GLY A 12 8.85 -3.43 14.38
CA GLY A 12 9.53 -3.39 15.68
C GLY A 12 8.59 -3.71 16.84
N ALA A 13 7.40 -3.10 16.86
CA ALA A 13 6.39 -3.37 17.88
C ALA A 13 5.91 -4.84 17.85
N GLY A 14 5.74 -5.38 16.64
CA GLY A 14 5.32 -6.76 16.41
C GLY A 14 6.33 -7.78 16.92
N GLN A 15 7.62 -7.60 16.61
CA GLN A 15 8.70 -8.45 17.09
C GLN A 15 8.80 -8.44 18.62
N VAL A 16 8.71 -7.25 19.24
CA VAL A 16 8.77 -7.10 20.70
C VAL A 16 7.58 -7.76 21.38
N ALA A 17 6.36 -7.50 20.93
CA ALA A 17 5.14 -8.06 21.51
C ALA A 17 5.08 -9.58 21.35
N ALA A 18 5.43 -10.11 20.17
CA ALA A 18 5.48 -11.54 19.93
C ALA A 18 6.52 -12.26 20.80
N GLY A 19 7.73 -11.71 20.90
CA GLY A 19 8.78 -12.26 21.76
C GLY A 19 8.43 -12.19 23.25
N THR A 20 7.82 -11.09 23.69
CA THR A 20 7.36 -10.92 25.07
C THR A 20 6.23 -11.90 25.41
N GLY A 21 5.30 -12.10 24.49
CA GLY A 21 4.21 -13.07 24.64
C GLY A 21 4.71 -14.50 24.81
N ALA A 22 5.70 -14.91 24.00
CA ALA A 22 6.33 -16.22 24.13
C ALA A 22 7.04 -16.42 25.49
N ALA A 23 7.71 -15.37 26.00
CA ALA A 23 8.39 -15.42 27.29
C ALA A 23 7.41 -15.47 28.48
N ILE A 24 6.35 -14.66 28.45
CA ILE A 24 5.34 -14.60 29.52
C ILE A 24 4.46 -15.85 29.53
N GLY A 25 4.24 -16.50 28.37
CA GLY A 25 3.41 -17.70 28.26
C GLY A 25 3.82 -18.88 29.16
N ALA A 26 5.08 -18.91 29.62
CA ALA A 26 5.56 -19.88 30.60
C ALA A 26 4.99 -19.70 32.01
N HIS A 27 4.48 -18.51 32.34
CA HIS A 27 4.00 -18.14 33.67
C HIS A 27 2.56 -17.59 33.66
N ASP A 28 2.10 -17.02 32.55
CA ASP A 28 0.73 -16.59 32.30
C ASP A 28 0.35 -16.92 30.85
N ALA A 29 -0.33 -18.05 30.67
CA ALA A 29 -0.72 -18.54 29.35
C ALA A 29 -1.66 -17.58 28.62
N TYR A 30 -2.57 -16.91 29.33
CA TYR A 30 -3.53 -15.99 28.70
C TYR A 30 -2.86 -14.67 28.31
N GLY A 31 -2.12 -14.05 29.24
CA GLY A 31 -1.36 -12.83 28.97
C GLY A 31 -0.31 -13.03 27.86
N GLY A 32 0.40 -14.17 27.88
CA GLY A 32 1.36 -14.55 26.84
C GLY A 32 0.71 -14.73 25.46
N ALA A 33 -0.45 -15.39 25.39
CA ALA A 33 -1.19 -15.55 24.14
C ALA A 33 -1.66 -14.22 23.56
N MET A 34 -2.22 -13.32 24.38
CA MET A 34 -2.69 -12.01 23.95
C MET A 34 -1.57 -11.16 23.34
N LEU A 35 -0.41 -11.10 24.00
CA LEU A 35 0.75 -10.36 23.50
C LEU A 35 1.32 -10.98 22.22
N THR A 36 1.32 -12.31 22.12
CA THR A 36 1.76 -13.01 20.92
C THR A 36 0.86 -12.65 19.73
N VAL A 37 -0.46 -12.71 19.90
CA VAL A 37 -1.43 -12.36 18.86
C VAL A 37 -1.30 -10.88 18.47
N ALA A 38 -1.19 -9.97 19.44
CA ALA A 38 -0.97 -8.55 19.16
C ALA A 38 0.30 -8.30 18.35
N GLY A 39 1.38 -9.03 18.66
CA GLY A 39 2.63 -8.96 17.92
C GLY A 39 2.50 -9.44 16.48
N VAL A 40 1.84 -10.59 16.27
CA VAL A 40 1.59 -11.13 14.91
C VAL A 40 0.72 -10.18 14.09
N LEU A 41 -0.33 -9.61 14.68
CA LEU A 41 -1.19 -8.64 13.99
C LEU A 41 -0.42 -7.39 13.55
N ALA A 42 0.46 -6.86 14.41
CA ALA A 42 1.31 -5.72 14.02
C ALA A 42 2.24 -6.06 12.85
N LEU A 43 2.82 -7.27 12.81
CA LEU A 43 3.64 -7.72 11.68
C LEU A 43 2.82 -7.85 10.38
N MET A 44 1.61 -8.40 10.46
CA MET A 44 0.71 -8.49 9.30
C MET A 44 0.33 -7.10 8.79
N SER A 45 -0.02 -6.17 9.67
CA SER A 45 -0.34 -4.79 9.28
C SER A 45 0.85 -4.05 8.65
N ALA A 46 2.08 -4.33 9.08
CA ALA A 46 3.29 -3.83 8.41
C ALA A 46 3.38 -4.34 6.97
N GLN A 47 3.20 -5.63 6.76
CA GLN A 47 3.25 -6.25 5.42
C GLN A 47 2.15 -5.70 4.50
N GLU A 48 0.93 -5.53 5.03
CA GLU A 48 -0.18 -4.91 4.29
C GLU A 48 0.16 -3.46 3.90
N ALA A 49 0.75 -2.68 4.80
CA ALA A 49 1.14 -1.29 4.53
C ALA A 49 2.24 -1.20 3.46
N GLU A 50 3.27 -2.05 3.54
CA GLU A 50 4.34 -2.13 2.53
C GLU A 50 3.80 -2.54 1.16
N THR A 51 2.91 -3.54 1.13
CA THR A 51 2.27 -4.02 -0.09
C THR A 51 1.41 -2.93 -0.72
N ALA A 52 0.60 -2.23 0.08
CA ALA A 52 -0.21 -1.11 -0.38
C ALA A 52 0.64 0.04 -0.94
N ALA A 53 1.78 0.34 -0.31
CA ALA A 53 2.72 1.35 -0.80
C ALA A 53 3.35 0.93 -2.14
N ALA A 54 3.77 -0.33 -2.28
CA ALA A 54 4.32 -0.86 -3.53
C ALA A 54 3.31 -0.77 -4.68
N TRP A 55 2.05 -1.13 -4.44
CA TRP A 55 0.98 -0.96 -5.44
C TRP A 55 0.74 0.50 -5.80
N ARG A 56 0.80 1.41 -4.82
CA ARG A 56 0.63 2.84 -5.07
C ARG A 56 1.73 3.38 -6.00
N VAL A 57 2.98 2.99 -5.78
CA VAL A 57 4.12 3.35 -6.65
C VAL A 57 3.93 2.79 -8.06
N ALA A 58 3.56 1.51 -8.18
CA ALA A 58 3.33 0.88 -9.48
C ALA A 58 2.22 1.56 -10.28
N ASP A 59 1.12 1.90 -9.63
CA ASP A 59 0.01 2.59 -10.29
C ASP A 59 0.37 4.03 -10.69
N ILE A 60 1.11 4.77 -9.86
CA ILE A 60 1.61 6.12 -10.21
C ILE A 60 2.47 6.05 -11.48
N ALA A 61 3.35 5.05 -11.59
CA ALA A 61 4.17 4.85 -12.78
C ALA A 61 3.32 4.52 -14.03
N ALA A 62 2.27 3.70 -13.87
CA ALA A 62 1.34 3.38 -14.94
C ALA A 62 0.53 4.62 -15.39
N MET A 63 0.00 5.41 -14.46
CA MET A 63 -0.71 6.66 -14.77
C MET A 63 0.18 7.65 -15.52
N ARG A 64 1.45 7.81 -15.09
CA ARG A 64 2.43 8.64 -15.81
C ARG A 64 2.61 8.16 -17.24
N THR A 65 2.73 6.85 -17.45
CA THR A 65 2.89 6.25 -18.78
C THR A 65 1.67 6.53 -19.67
N LEU A 66 0.45 6.32 -19.16
CA LEU A 66 -0.80 6.61 -19.87
C LEU A 66 -0.92 8.09 -20.25
N LEU A 67 -0.47 8.99 -19.37
CA LEU A 67 -0.49 10.44 -19.59
C LEU A 67 0.71 10.95 -20.40
N GLY A 68 1.60 10.08 -20.87
CA GLY A 68 2.82 10.47 -21.59
C GLY A 68 3.80 11.30 -20.75
N ARG A 69 3.75 11.17 -19.42
CA ARG A 69 4.59 11.91 -18.47
C ARG A 69 5.86 11.13 -18.14
N PRO A 70 6.99 11.80 -17.91
CA PRO A 70 8.22 11.13 -17.53
C PRO A 70 8.09 10.44 -16.17
N VAL A 71 8.76 9.29 -16.03
CA VAL A 71 8.98 8.66 -14.72
C VAL A 71 9.93 9.55 -13.93
N GLN A 72 9.57 9.89 -12.71
CA GLN A 72 10.39 10.69 -11.79
C GLN A 72 10.65 9.88 -10.53
N ALA A 73 11.78 10.16 -9.87
CA ALA A 73 11.99 9.70 -8.51
C ALA A 73 11.00 10.44 -7.60
N ASP A 74 9.91 9.77 -7.23
CA ASP A 74 8.91 10.34 -6.35
C ASP A 74 9.43 10.34 -4.90
N ASP A 75 9.05 11.36 -4.13
CA ASP A 75 9.14 11.27 -2.68
C ASP A 75 8.23 10.13 -2.21
N LEU A 76 8.83 9.15 -1.54
CA LEU A 76 8.16 7.93 -1.09
C LEU A 76 7.41 8.12 0.23
N SER A 77 7.35 9.35 0.76
CA SER A 77 6.47 9.67 1.87
C SER A 77 5.01 9.46 1.48
N LEU A 78 4.19 8.93 2.41
CA LEU A 78 2.76 8.66 2.13
C LEU A 78 2.02 9.92 1.66
N ALA A 79 2.29 11.07 2.29
CA ALA A 79 1.70 12.35 1.91
C ALA A 79 2.05 12.76 0.48
N ALA A 80 3.29 12.54 0.04
CA ALA A 80 3.70 12.84 -1.32
C ALA A 80 3.11 11.85 -2.34
N LEU A 81 3.04 10.56 -2.00
CA LEU A 81 2.38 9.54 -2.83
C LEU A 81 0.88 9.82 -2.98
N ASP A 82 0.21 10.27 -1.92
CA ASP A 82 -1.21 10.65 -1.95
C ASP A 82 -1.44 11.90 -2.80
N ALA A 83 -0.59 12.93 -2.66
CA ALA A 83 -0.67 14.12 -3.49
C ALA A 83 -0.45 13.78 -4.99
N THR A 84 0.59 13.00 -5.27
CA THR A 84 0.92 12.56 -6.64
C THR A 84 -0.21 11.74 -7.25
N TRP A 85 -0.77 10.81 -6.49
CA TRP A 85 -1.92 10.02 -6.91
C TRP A 85 -3.13 10.89 -7.22
N ALA A 86 -3.46 11.83 -6.33
CA ALA A 86 -4.62 12.69 -6.50
C ALA A 86 -4.49 13.56 -7.75
N ASP A 87 -3.29 14.08 -8.01
CA ASP A 87 -3.00 14.89 -9.18
C ASP A 87 -3.11 14.07 -10.47
N LEU A 88 -2.42 12.93 -10.54
CA LEU A 88 -2.45 12.05 -11.72
C LEU A 88 -3.84 11.48 -11.98
N SER A 89 -4.61 11.17 -10.93
CA SER A 89 -5.99 10.68 -11.07
C SER A 89 -6.89 11.74 -11.71
N ARG A 90 -6.79 13.01 -11.31
CA ARG A 90 -7.55 14.10 -11.93
C ARG A 90 -7.17 14.28 -13.40
N ASP A 91 -5.89 14.19 -13.71
CA ASP A 91 -5.40 14.30 -15.08
C ASP A 91 -5.81 13.11 -15.94
N LEU A 92 -5.81 11.90 -15.39
CA LEU A 92 -6.27 10.69 -16.08
C LEU A 92 -7.76 10.75 -16.38
N ILE A 93 -8.58 11.26 -15.45
CA ILE A 93 -10.02 11.48 -15.68
C ILE A 93 -10.22 12.51 -16.80
N ALA A 94 -9.48 13.62 -16.78
CA ALA A 94 -9.57 14.64 -17.83
C ALA A 94 -9.11 14.09 -19.19
N HIS A 95 -8.05 13.27 -19.21
CA HIS A 95 -7.59 12.58 -20.40
C HIS A 95 -8.64 11.60 -20.94
N HIS A 96 -9.22 10.76 -20.08
CA HIS A 96 -10.27 9.81 -20.44
C HIS A 96 -11.50 10.50 -21.03
N ALA A 97 -11.95 11.61 -20.44
CA ALA A 97 -13.07 12.40 -20.95
C ALA A 97 -12.84 12.96 -22.37
N GLY A 98 -11.58 13.12 -22.78
CA GLY A 98 -11.21 13.56 -24.13
C GLY A 98 -11.12 12.43 -25.16
N LEU A 99 -11.18 11.16 -24.73
CA LEU A 99 -11.09 10.01 -25.63
C LEU A 99 -12.46 9.77 -26.27
N ALA A 100 -12.51 9.70 -27.60
CA ALA A 100 -13.74 9.37 -28.35
C ALA A 100 -14.05 7.85 -28.33
N GLY A 101 -13.92 7.22 -27.16
CA GLY A 101 -14.15 5.77 -26.95
C GLY A 101 -12.92 4.85 -27.09
N ASP A 102 -11.72 5.40 -27.29
CA ASP A 102 -10.47 4.62 -27.28
C ASP A 102 -9.85 4.56 -25.88
N ASP A 103 -10.55 3.92 -24.93
CA ASP A 103 -10.17 3.88 -23.51
C ASP A 103 -9.63 2.51 -23.04
N ALA A 104 -9.36 1.60 -23.97
CA ALA A 104 -8.94 0.24 -23.68
C ALA A 104 -7.70 0.17 -22.76
N ALA A 105 -6.72 1.05 -22.97
CA ALA A 105 -5.51 1.13 -22.14
C ALA A 105 -5.81 1.59 -20.70
N ILE A 106 -6.76 2.51 -20.53
CA ILE A 106 -7.19 3.01 -19.21
C ILE A 106 -7.96 1.90 -18.47
N LEU A 107 -8.86 1.21 -19.17
CA LEU A 107 -9.59 0.08 -18.59
C LEU A 107 -8.67 -1.08 -18.21
N ALA A 108 -7.65 -1.36 -19.02
CA ALA A 108 -6.63 -2.36 -18.69
C ALA A 108 -5.86 -1.98 -17.42
N PHE A 109 -5.43 -0.73 -17.29
CA PHE A 109 -4.81 -0.21 -16.08
C PHE A 109 -5.68 -0.42 -14.83
N TYR A 110 -6.96 -0.04 -14.88
CA TYR A 110 -7.85 -0.21 -13.73
C TYR A 110 -8.12 -1.67 -13.40
N ARG A 111 -8.20 -2.54 -14.40
CA ARG A 111 -8.34 -4.00 -14.19
C ARG A 111 -7.12 -4.60 -13.50
N GLU A 112 -5.92 -4.29 -13.99
CA GLU A 112 -4.68 -4.74 -13.36
C GLU A 112 -4.52 -4.18 -11.93
N SER A 113 -4.92 -2.91 -11.72
CA SER A 113 -4.89 -2.27 -10.40
C SER A 113 -5.87 -2.92 -9.42
N ALA A 114 -7.04 -3.36 -9.90
CA ALA A 114 -8.03 -4.11 -9.13
C ALA A 114 -7.56 -5.54 -8.82
N GLU A 115 -6.97 -6.24 -9.80
CA GLU A 115 -6.41 -7.57 -9.63
C GLU A 115 -5.31 -7.60 -8.56
N ARG A 116 -4.38 -6.63 -8.61
CA ARG A 116 -3.34 -6.48 -7.57
C ARG A 116 -3.93 -6.41 -6.16
N ARG A 117 -5.10 -5.81 -6.01
CA ARG A 117 -5.78 -5.57 -4.72
C ARG A 117 -6.85 -6.61 -4.40
N GLU A 118 -6.97 -7.66 -5.21
CA GLU A 118 -8.01 -8.68 -5.08
C GLU A 118 -9.43 -8.10 -5.05
N LEU A 119 -9.65 -6.99 -5.78
CA LEU A 119 -10.95 -6.32 -5.86
C LEU A 119 -11.79 -6.90 -7.00
N THR A 120 -13.09 -7.04 -6.76
CA THR A 120 -14.04 -7.46 -7.79
C THR A 120 -14.14 -6.42 -8.91
N TRP A 121 -13.79 -6.83 -10.14
CA TRP A 121 -14.04 -6.04 -11.34
C TRP A 121 -15.49 -6.22 -11.80
N PRO A 122 -16.24 -5.14 -12.11
CA PRO A 122 -17.60 -5.25 -12.62
C PRO A 122 -17.60 -5.94 -14.00
N ALA A 123 -18.51 -6.90 -14.16
CA ALA A 123 -18.72 -7.65 -15.41
C ALA A 123 -19.32 -6.77 -16.52
#